data_AF-A0A9P0NG91-F1
#
_entry.id   AF-A0A9P0NG91-F1
#
_cell.length_a   1.000
_cell.length_b   1.000
_cell.length_c   1.000
_cell.angle_alpha   90.00
_cell.angle_beta   90.00
_cell.angle_gamma   90.00
#
_symmetry.space_group_name_H-M   'P 1'
#
loop_
_entity.id
_entity.type
_entity.pdbx_description
1 polymer ?
#
loop_
_entity_poly.entity_id
_entity_poly.type
_entity_poly.pdbx_seq_one_letter_code
_entity_poly.pdbx_strand_id
1 'polypeptide(L)'
;MAQVATTVETITITRPLKVIALICGLIVIVLMLLTLTSTDWLLSAGWRQGLFSHCIAANAPTPLPFNVPDNGPDCYPTREVGYIRVAAALCIVTLVTDIVATLLTGLGLRSKDQRTKYKVLQSSCLRHVTCIIVLIDSIDCVSSMFRG
;
A
#
# COMPACT_ATOMS: atom_id res chain seq x y z
N MET A 1 -10.04 -24.26 -38.64
CA MET A 1 -10.04 -25.01 -37.36
C MET A 1 -9.01 -24.50 -36.33
N ALA A 2 -8.00 -23.71 -36.72
CA ALA A 2 -7.02 -23.13 -35.78
C ALA A 2 -7.58 -22.05 -34.82
N GLN A 3 -8.73 -21.45 -35.14
CA GLN A 3 -9.33 -20.36 -34.33
C GLN A 3 -10.11 -20.85 -33.09
N VAL A 4 -10.55 -22.12 -33.06
CA VAL A 4 -11.28 -22.68 -31.91
C VAL A 4 -10.31 -23.12 -30.80
N ALA A 5 -9.16 -23.71 -31.17
CA ALA A 5 -8.15 -24.15 -30.21
C ALA A 5 -7.50 -23.00 -29.41
N THR A 6 -7.13 -21.91 -30.08
CA THR A 6 -6.51 -20.74 -29.42
C THR A 6 -7.46 -20.05 -28.43
N THR A 7 -8.78 -20.07 -28.70
CA THR A 7 -9.77 -19.51 -27.77
C THR A 7 -9.95 -20.37 -26.52
N VAL A 8 -9.96 -21.69 -26.63
CA VAL A 8 -10.15 -22.60 -25.47
C VAL A 8 -8.95 -22.56 -24.52
N GLU A 9 -7.73 -22.57 -25.05
CA GLU A 9 -6.51 -22.44 -24.24
C GLU A 9 -6.41 -21.06 -23.56
N THR A 10 -6.81 -20.00 -24.25
CA THR A 10 -6.86 -18.66 -23.65
C THR A 10 -7.94 -18.57 -22.55
N ILE A 11 -9.07 -19.27 -22.68
CA ILE A 11 -10.13 -19.28 -21.66
C ILE A 11 -9.70 -20.05 -20.40
N THR A 12 -8.96 -21.15 -20.53
CA THR A 12 -8.46 -21.94 -19.39
C THR A 12 -7.30 -21.25 -18.67
N ILE A 13 -6.47 -20.46 -19.37
CA ILE A 13 -5.33 -19.73 -18.76
C ILE A 13 -5.76 -18.39 -18.15
N THR A 14 -6.67 -17.66 -18.79
CA THR A 14 -7.09 -16.33 -18.28
C THR A 14 -8.08 -16.38 -17.12
N ARG A 15 -8.65 -17.54 -16.78
CA ARG A 15 -9.53 -17.73 -15.60
C ARG A 15 -8.77 -17.78 -14.28
N PRO A 16 -7.74 -18.63 -14.10
CA PRO A 16 -6.95 -18.66 -12.86
C PRO A 16 -6.14 -17.38 -12.65
N LEU A 17 -5.62 -16.76 -13.72
CA LEU A 17 -4.83 -15.52 -13.64
C LEU A 17 -5.60 -14.37 -12.96
N LYS A 18 -6.91 -14.28 -13.18
CA LYS A 18 -7.78 -13.25 -12.59
C LYS A 18 -8.00 -13.46 -11.09
N VAL A 19 -8.05 -14.71 -10.64
CA VAL A 19 -8.20 -15.06 -9.23
C VAL A 19 -6.92 -14.73 -8.47
N ILE A 20 -5.77 -15.05 -9.05
CA ILE A 20 -4.45 -14.72 -8.49
C ILE A 20 -4.28 -13.21 -8.35
N ALA A 21 -4.65 -12.43 -9.37
CA ALA A 21 -4.60 -10.97 -9.31
C ALA A 21 -5.47 -10.40 -8.19
N LEU A 22 -6.66 -10.97 -7.95
CA LEU A 22 -7.55 -10.53 -6.88
C LEU A 22 -6.99 -10.86 -5.49
N ILE A 23 -6.41 -12.04 -5.31
CA ILE A 23 -5.74 -12.43 -4.05
C ILE A 23 -4.52 -11.53 -3.82
N CYS A 24 -3.74 -11.26 -4.86
CA CYS A 24 -2.58 -10.38 -4.78
C CYS A 24 -2.97 -8.95 -4.36
N GLY A 25 -4.01 -8.37 -4.96
CA GLY A 25 -4.54 -7.06 -4.55
C GLY A 25 -5.01 -7.04 -3.10
N LEU A 26 -5.74 -8.08 -2.65
CA LEU A 26 -6.14 -8.21 -1.24
C LEU A 26 -4.94 -8.27 -0.28
N ILE A 27 -3.88 -8.98 -0.65
CA ILE A 27 -2.65 -9.03 0.16
C ILE A 27 -2.00 -7.65 0.22
N VAL A 28 -1.92 -6.93 -0.90
CA VAL A 28 -1.38 -5.56 -0.94
C VAL A 28 -2.16 -4.63 -0.02
N ILE A 29 -3.51 -4.70 -0.01
CA ILE A 29 -4.35 -3.94 0.92
C ILE A 29 -3.98 -4.24 2.38
N VAL A 30 -3.85 -5.52 2.73
CA VAL A 30 -3.46 -5.93 4.10
C VAL A 30 -2.07 -5.40 4.46
N LEU A 31 -1.11 -5.54 3.55
CA LEU A 31 0.25 -5.03 3.76
C LEU A 31 0.26 -3.50 3.95
N MET A 32 -0.53 -2.76 3.18
CA MET A 32 -0.65 -1.30 3.30
C MET A 32 -1.34 -0.86 4.59
N LEU A 33 -2.29 -1.63 5.11
CA LEU A 33 -2.87 -1.36 6.43
C LEU A 33 -1.84 -1.59 7.53
N LEU A 34 -1.06 -2.66 7.45
CA LEU A 34 -0.01 -2.96 8.41
C LEU A 34 1.05 -1.86 8.44
N THR A 35 1.47 -1.34 7.29
CA THR A 35 2.43 -0.22 7.25
C THR A 35 1.86 1.04 7.90
N LEU A 36 0.61 1.39 7.62
CA LEU A 36 -0.07 2.55 8.23
C LEU A 36 -0.18 2.42 9.76
N THR A 37 -0.45 1.22 10.27
CA THR A 37 -0.56 0.97 11.72
C THR A 37 0.78 0.72 12.40
N SER A 38 1.84 0.45 11.64
CA SER A 38 3.14 0.13 12.21
C SER A 38 3.74 1.35 12.89
N THR A 39 4.23 1.14 14.11
CA THR A 39 4.96 2.15 14.89
C THR A 39 6.47 2.02 14.76
N ASP A 40 6.94 1.05 13.98
CA ASP A 40 8.35 0.67 13.86
C ASP A 40 8.99 1.23 12.59
N TRP A 41 8.57 2.43 12.17
CA TRP A 41 9.22 3.09 11.04
C TRP A 41 10.62 3.51 11.48
N LEU A 42 10.72 4.44 12.42
CA LEU A 42 12.00 4.83 13.02
C LEU A 42 12.16 4.18 14.40
N LEU A 43 13.20 3.36 14.53
CA LEU A 43 13.60 2.75 15.80
C LEU A 43 14.90 3.38 16.29
N SER A 44 14.88 3.91 17.51
CA SER A 44 16.08 4.33 18.22
C SER A 44 16.01 3.84 19.68
N ALA A 45 17.12 3.94 20.41
CA ALA A 45 17.17 3.51 21.79
C ALA A 45 16.11 4.25 22.61
N GLY A 46 15.10 3.53 23.11
CA GLY A 46 14.00 4.10 23.89
C GLY A 46 13.02 4.99 23.10
N TRP A 47 13.07 4.99 21.77
CA TRP A 47 12.18 5.82 20.95
C TRP A 47 11.66 5.05 19.73
N ARG A 48 10.35 5.03 19.55
CA ARG A 48 9.67 4.45 18.39
C ARG A 48 8.82 5.50 17.73
N GLN A 49 8.98 5.70 16.43
CA GLN A 49 8.18 6.64 15.66
C GLN A 49 7.49 5.89 14.52
N GLY A 50 6.15 5.90 14.57
CA GLY A 50 5.28 5.52 13.46
C GLY A 50 4.91 6.71 12.59
N LEU A 51 4.09 6.44 11.59
CA LEU A 51 3.67 7.46 10.63
C LEU A 51 2.75 8.54 11.25
N PHE A 52 1.98 8.17 12.28
CA PHE A 52 1.00 9.05 12.94
C PHE A 52 1.28 9.33 14.42
N SER A 53 2.01 8.45 15.10
CA SER A 53 2.37 8.59 16.52
C SER A 53 3.82 8.17 16.79
N HIS A 54 4.46 8.81 17.77
CA HIS A 54 5.68 8.29 18.40
C HIS A 54 5.45 7.95 19.86
N CYS A 55 6.20 6.98 20.35
CA CYS A 55 6.20 6.59 21.74
C CYS A 55 7.62 6.67 22.31
N ILE A 56 7.71 7.19 23.54
CA ILE A 56 8.96 7.34 24.30
C ILE A 56 8.95 6.31 25.43
N ALA A 57 10.04 5.57 25.59
CA ALA A 57 10.20 4.60 26.67
C ALA A 57 10.65 5.29 27.97
N ALA A 58 10.32 4.70 29.12
CA ALA A 58 10.61 5.26 30.45
C ALA A 58 12.10 5.52 30.76
N ASN A 59 13.00 4.82 30.06
CA ASN A 59 14.45 4.97 30.22
C ASN A 59 15.11 5.42 28.90
N ALA A 60 14.45 6.28 28.13
CA ALA A 60 15.00 6.77 26.87
C ALA A 60 16.26 7.64 27.14
N PRO A 61 17.40 7.37 26.48
CA PRO A 61 18.60 8.20 26.59
C PRO A 61 18.35 9.61 26.06
N THR A 62 18.71 10.62 26.86
CA THR A 62 18.71 12.04 26.46
C THR A 62 20.07 12.45 25.89
N PRO A 63 20.15 13.31 24.86
CA PRO A 63 19.05 14.01 24.22
C PRO A 63 18.25 13.11 23.28
N LEU A 64 16.93 13.27 23.28
CA LEU A 64 16.09 12.57 22.32
C LEU A 64 16.45 13.02 20.89
N PRO A 65 16.44 12.09 19.93
CA PRO A 65 16.66 12.42 18.53
C PRO A 65 15.68 13.50 18.07
N PHE A 66 16.17 14.44 17.24
CA PHE A 66 15.42 15.59 16.71
C PHE A 66 15.03 16.68 17.73
N ASN A 67 15.61 16.68 18.94
CA ASN A 67 15.46 17.76 19.92
C ASN A 67 13.98 18.06 20.25
N VAL A 68 13.15 17.02 20.28
CA VAL A 68 11.76 17.07 20.73
C VAL A 68 11.70 17.18 22.26
N PRO A 69 10.72 17.91 22.83
CA PRO A 69 10.59 18.03 24.28
C PRO A 69 10.32 16.67 24.91
N ASP A 70 11.09 16.35 25.95
CA ASP A 70 10.91 15.13 26.74
C ASP A 70 9.75 15.34 27.72
N ASN A 71 8.55 14.90 27.30
CA ASN A 71 7.34 14.97 28.11
C ASN A 71 7.14 13.70 28.96
N GLY A 72 8.16 12.82 29.05
CA GLY A 72 8.08 11.55 29.77
C GLY A 72 7.56 10.39 28.91
N PRO A 73 7.44 9.18 29.51
CA PRO A 73 7.05 7.97 28.81
C PRO A 73 5.57 7.95 28.48
N ASP A 74 5.26 8.41 27.27
CA ASP A 74 3.92 8.30 26.70
C ASP A 74 3.99 8.23 25.16
N CYS A 75 2.86 7.96 24.53
CA CYS A 75 2.69 8.05 23.09
C CYS A 75 2.11 9.41 22.70
N TYR A 76 2.88 10.17 21.94
CA TYR A 76 2.55 11.50 21.45
C TYR A 76 2.27 11.47 19.93
N PRO A 77 1.45 12.41 19.41
CA PRO A 77 1.25 12.53 17.97
C PRO A 77 2.57 12.82 17.25
N THR A 78 2.79 12.19 16.10
CA THR A 78 4.02 12.37 15.30
C THR A 78 4.22 13.83 14.91
N ARG A 79 5.49 14.27 14.92
CA ARG A 79 5.87 15.62 14.51
C ARG A 79 5.40 15.90 13.08
N GLU A 80 4.82 17.08 12.85
CA GLU A 80 4.37 17.54 11.53
C GLU A 80 5.54 17.93 10.61
N VAL A 81 6.35 16.96 10.22
CA VAL A 81 7.38 17.14 9.19
C VAL A 81 6.79 16.80 7.82
N GLY A 82 7.12 17.63 6.83
CA GLY A 82 6.51 17.54 5.49
C GLY A 82 6.66 16.16 4.86
N TYR A 83 7.81 15.52 5.02
CA TYR A 83 8.09 14.19 4.44
C TYR A 83 7.21 13.08 5.04
N ILE A 84 6.96 13.06 6.36
CA ILE A 84 6.07 12.07 6.99
C ILE A 84 4.64 12.26 6.51
N ARG A 85 4.19 13.52 6.43
CA ARG A 85 2.83 13.84 5.98
C ARG A 85 2.61 13.47 4.52
N VAL A 86 3.59 13.71 3.66
CA VAL A 86 3.55 13.32 2.24
C VAL A 86 3.54 11.80 2.10
N ALA A 87 4.40 11.08 2.84
CA ALA A 87 4.40 9.62 2.84
C ALA A 87 3.04 9.06 3.30
N ALA A 88 2.45 9.58 4.37
CA ALA A 88 1.13 9.21 4.84
C ALA A 88 0.04 9.43 3.79
N ALA A 89 0.04 10.61 3.15
CA ALA A 89 -0.91 10.93 2.10
C ALA A 89 -0.79 9.98 0.90
N LEU A 90 0.45 9.68 0.46
CA LEU A 90 0.71 8.75 -0.63
C LEU A 90 0.24 7.33 -0.29
N CYS A 91 0.51 6.83 0.91
CA CYS A 91 0.04 5.52 1.36
C CYS A 91 -1.51 5.44 1.37
N ILE A 92 -2.19 6.48 1.86
CA ILE A 92 -3.67 6.52 1.89
C ILE A 92 -4.25 6.55 0.47
N VAL A 93 -3.73 7.43 -0.40
CA VAL A 93 -4.18 7.52 -1.80
C VAL A 93 -4.02 6.17 -2.49
N THR A 94 -2.86 5.54 -2.31
CA THR A 94 -2.57 4.22 -2.89
C THR A 94 -3.55 3.17 -2.39
N LEU A 95 -3.81 3.11 -1.08
CA LEU A 95 -4.79 2.19 -0.49
C LEU A 95 -6.19 2.37 -1.10
N VAL A 96 -6.66 3.61 -1.24
CA VAL A 96 -7.98 3.89 -1.83
C VAL A 96 -8.02 3.46 -3.29
N THR A 97 -6.98 3.77 -4.07
CA THR A 97 -6.91 3.36 -5.48
C THR A 97 -6.88 1.84 -5.64
N ASP A 98 -6.18 1.12 -4.74
CA ASP A 98 -6.10 -0.33 -4.76
C ASP A 98 -7.44 -0.99 -4.41
N ILE A 99 -8.14 -0.50 -3.37
CA ILE A 99 -9.50 -0.95 -3.02
C ILE A 99 -10.43 -0.79 -4.22
N VAL A 100 -10.44 0.37 -4.87
CA VAL A 100 -11.26 0.62 -6.06
C VAL A 100 -10.89 -0.33 -7.20
N ALA A 101 -9.60 -0.58 -7.41
CA ALA A 101 -9.14 -1.49 -8.45
C ALA A 101 -9.51 -2.94 -8.17
N THR A 102 -9.36 -3.41 -6.94
CA THR A 102 -9.74 -4.75 -6.46
C THR A 102 -11.24 -4.97 -6.56
N LEU A 103 -12.07 -3.99 -6.18
CA LEU A 103 -13.52 -4.03 -6.35
C LEU A 103 -13.90 -4.13 -7.83
N LEU A 104 -13.27 -3.35 -8.71
CA LEU A 104 -13.54 -3.39 -10.15
C LEU A 104 -13.11 -4.73 -10.78
N THR A 105 -12.02 -5.34 -10.29
CA THR A 105 -11.60 -6.70 -10.66
C THR A 105 -12.61 -7.75 -10.19
N GLY A 106 -13.10 -7.65 -8.95
CA GLY A 106 -14.13 -8.53 -8.40
C GLY A 106 -15.48 -8.42 -9.13
N LEU A 107 -15.94 -7.20 -9.41
CA LEU A 107 -17.16 -6.95 -10.19
C LEU A 107 -17.02 -7.42 -11.64
N GLY A 108 -15.82 -7.30 -12.23
CA GLY A 108 -15.48 -7.84 -13.55
C GLY A 108 -15.63 -9.36 -13.64
N LEU A 109 -15.43 -10.10 -12.54
CA LEU A 109 -15.67 -11.53 -12.46
C LEU A 109 -17.17 -11.88 -12.39
N ARG A 110 -17.97 -11.08 -11.67
CA ARG A 110 -19.41 -11.32 -11.47
C ARG A 110 -20.28 -10.87 -12.65
N SER A 111 -19.86 -9.86 -13.41
CA SER A 111 -20.67 -9.30 -14.49
C SER A 111 -20.79 -10.26 -15.69
N LYS A 112 -22.00 -10.45 -16.22
CA LYS A 112 -22.29 -11.35 -17.35
C LYS A 112 -22.12 -10.67 -18.72
N ASP A 113 -21.88 -9.35 -18.73
CA ASP A 113 -21.96 -8.50 -19.91
C ASP A 113 -20.58 -8.27 -20.59
N GLN A 114 -20.46 -8.62 -21.88
CA GLN A 114 -19.17 -8.88 -22.54
C GLN A 114 -18.45 -7.61 -23.03
N ARG A 115 -19.18 -6.53 -23.36
CA ARG A 115 -18.58 -5.25 -23.81
C ARG A 115 -18.15 -4.34 -22.66
N THR A 116 -18.89 -4.34 -21.55
CA THR A 116 -18.53 -3.59 -20.33
C THR A 116 -17.37 -4.25 -19.61
N LYS A 117 -17.28 -5.59 -19.65
CA LYS A 117 -16.14 -6.38 -19.14
C LYS A 117 -14.79 -5.95 -19.72
N TYR A 118 -14.69 -5.66 -21.02
CA TYR A 118 -13.41 -5.31 -21.64
C TYR A 118 -12.91 -3.92 -21.19
N LYS A 119 -13.80 -2.93 -21.10
CA LYS A 119 -13.47 -1.57 -20.60
C LYS A 119 -13.14 -1.55 -19.10
N VAL A 120 -13.87 -2.32 -18.29
CA VAL A 120 -13.64 -2.42 -16.84
C VAL A 120 -12.36 -3.20 -16.53
N LEU A 121 -12.03 -4.24 -17.30
CA LEU A 121 -10.80 -5.01 -17.15
C LEU A 121 -9.55 -4.22 -17.56
N GLN A 122 -9.58 -3.52 -18.71
CA GLN A 122 -8.45 -2.71 -19.18
C GLN A 122 -8.11 -1.58 -18.20
N SER A 123 -9.14 -0.95 -17.61
CA SER A 123 -8.94 0.08 -16.59
C SER A 123 -8.50 -0.49 -15.23
N SER A 124 -8.86 -1.73 -14.88
CA SER A 124 -8.32 -2.39 -13.68
C SER A 124 -6.84 -2.72 -13.82
N CYS A 125 -6.40 -3.27 -14.95
CA CYS A 125 -4.98 -3.56 -15.18
C CYS A 125 -4.12 -2.29 -15.16
N LEU A 126 -4.57 -1.21 -15.82
CA LEU A 126 -3.86 0.06 -15.80
C LEU A 126 -3.75 0.63 -14.36
N ARG A 127 -4.84 0.56 -13.59
CA ARG A 127 -4.84 0.98 -12.18
C ARG A 127 -3.90 0.16 -11.31
N HIS A 128 -3.84 -1.17 -11.49
CA HIS A 128 -2.91 -2.00 -10.72
C HIS A 128 -1.45 -1.67 -11.06
N VAL A 129 -1.15 -1.41 -12.34
CA VAL A 129 0.20 -1.00 -12.77
C VAL A 129 0.56 0.37 -12.18
N THR A 130 -0.34 1.35 -12.23
CA THR A 130 -0.12 2.66 -11.60
C THR A 130 0.04 2.53 -10.08
N CYS A 131 -0.75 1.67 -9.42
CA CYS A 131 -0.64 1.39 -7.99
C CYS A 131 0.73 0.82 -7.63
N ILE A 132 1.23 -0.15 -8.40
CA ILE A 132 2.56 -0.74 -8.20
C ILE A 132 3.67 0.31 -8.37
N ILE A 133 3.58 1.17 -9.38
CA ILE A 133 4.58 2.24 -9.60
C ILE A 133 4.58 3.22 -8.41
N VAL A 134 3.40 3.68 -7.98
CA VAL A 134 3.29 4.60 -6.84
C VAL A 134 3.74 3.94 -5.52
N LEU A 135 3.52 2.64 -5.35
CA LEU A 135 4.06 1.88 -4.22
C LEU A 135 5.59 1.86 -4.25
N ILE A 136 6.20 1.62 -5.41
CA ILE A 136 7.66 1.62 -5.57
C ILE A 136 8.21 3.01 -5.25
N ASP A 137 7.61 4.08 -5.78
CA ASP A 137 8.02 5.46 -5.48
C ASP A 137 7.86 5.78 -4.00
N SER A 138 6.80 5.30 -3.35
CA SER A 138 6.57 5.50 -1.91
C SER A 138 7.59 4.74 -1.07
N ILE A 139 7.91 3.49 -1.43
CA ILE A 139 8.91 2.67 -0.75
C ILE A 139 10.31 3.25 -0.94
N ASP A 140 10.64 3.74 -2.15
CA ASP A 140 11.93 4.38 -2.44
C ASP A 140 12.06 5.70 -1.67
N CYS A 141 11.00 6.51 -1.63
CA CYS A 141 10.97 7.74 -0.84
C CYS A 141 11.17 7.47 0.67
N VAL A 142 10.51 6.43 1.19
CA VAL A 142 10.70 5.97 2.57
C VAL A 142 12.12 5.45 2.79
N SER A 143 12.63 4.57 1.93
CA SER A 143 13.99 4.02 2.00
C SER A 143 15.07 5.11 1.92
N SER A 144 14.87 6.11 1.06
CA SER A 144 15.73 7.29 0.92
C SER A 144 15.74 8.13 2.20
N MET A 145 14.59 8.31 2.83
CA MET A 145 14.46 8.99 4.12
C MET A 145 15.17 8.26 5.26
N PHE A 146 15.22 6.92 5.25
CA PHE A 146 15.96 6.12 6.25
C PHE A 146 17.47 6.07 6.03
N ARG A 147 17.93 6.39 4.82
CA ARG A 147 19.34 6.34 4.44
C ARG A 147 20.07 7.68 4.66
N GLY A 148 19.33 8.75 4.98
CA GLY A 148 19.84 10.10 5.24
C GLY A 148 20.19 10.36 6.70
#